data_AF-A0A0R3MLW6-F1
#
_entry.id   AF-A0A0R3MLW6-F1
#
_cell.length_a   1.000
_cell.length_b   1.000
_cell.length_c   1.000
_cell.angle_alpha   90.00
_cell.angle_beta   90.00
_cell.angle_gamma   90.00
#
_symmetry.space_group_name_H-M   'P 1'
#
loop_
_entity.id
_entity.type
_entity.pdbx_description
1 polymer ?
#
loop_
_entity_poly.entity_id
_entity_poly.type
_entity_poly.pdbx_seq_one_letter_code
_entity_poly.pdbx_strand_id
1 'polypeptide(L)'
;MAVETLEVVADRGYYDGEEIKACEEAEITVTLPKPMTLGAKAAGRFGKQDFFYVAADDVYRCPAGERLTYHYTNVEDGKTL
;
A
#
# COMPACT_ATOMS: atom_id res chain seq x y z
N MET A 1 -4.74 -24.93 -29.09
CA MET A 1 -5.27 -25.08 -27.72
C MET A 1 -5.80 -23.71 -27.35
N ALA A 2 -7.09 -23.59 -27.06
CA ALA A 2 -7.68 -22.37 -26.51
C ALA A 2 -7.94 -22.62 -25.03
N VAL A 3 -7.67 -21.63 -24.20
CA VAL A 3 -8.01 -21.65 -22.76
C VAL A 3 -9.19 -20.72 -22.54
N GLU A 4 -10.11 -21.12 -21.67
CA GLU A 4 -11.32 -20.35 -21.39
C GLU A 4 -11.04 -19.17 -20.44
N THR A 5 -10.06 -19.32 -19.55
CA THR A 5 -9.62 -18.28 -18.61
C THR A 5 -8.10 -18.23 -18.54
N LEU A 6 -7.55 -17.02 -18.37
CA LEU A 6 -6.13 -16.80 -18.19
C LEU A 6 -5.90 -15.88 -16.99
N GLU A 7 -5.09 -16.34 -16.04
CA GLU A 7 -4.68 -15.58 -14.88
C GLU A 7 -3.15 -15.48 -14.87
N VAL A 8 -2.63 -14.30 -14.55
CA VAL A 8 -1.21 -14.00 -14.57
C VAL A 8 -0.77 -13.51 -13.21
N VAL A 9 0.36 -14.03 -12.73
CA VAL A 9 1.04 -13.53 -11.54
C VAL A 9 2.36 -12.89 -11.96
N ALA A 10 2.57 -11.64 -11.56
CA ALA A 10 3.78 -10.89 -11.85
C ALA A 10 4.35 -10.29 -10.56
N ASP A 11 5.67 -10.09 -10.51
CA ASP A 11 6.27 -9.35 -9.40
C ASP A 11 6.05 -7.84 -9.55
N ARG A 12 6.31 -7.10 -8.47
CA ARG A 12 6.06 -5.66 -8.40
C ARG A 12 6.86 -4.82 -9.41
N GLY A 13 7.97 -5.35 -9.93
CA GLY A 13 8.83 -4.70 -10.91
C GLY A 13 8.22 -4.62 -12.30
N TYR A 14 7.23 -5.46 -12.59
CA TYR A 14 6.41 -5.43 -13.81
C TYR A 14 5.15 -4.56 -13.65
N TYR A 15 5.12 -3.65 -12.67
CA TYR A 15 4.02 -2.72 -12.56
C TYR A 15 4.08 -1.70 -13.71
N ASP A 16 3.17 -1.84 -14.67
CA ASP A 16 2.87 -0.85 -15.68
C ASP A 16 1.33 -0.72 -15.83
N GLY A 17 0.82 0.49 -15.71
CA GLY A 17 -0.64 0.72 -15.72
C GLY A 17 -1.28 0.49 -17.09
N GLU A 18 -0.56 0.75 -18.18
CA GLU A 18 -1.07 0.55 -19.54
C GLU A 18 -1.09 -0.94 -19.87
N GLU A 19 -0.06 -1.70 -19.48
CA GLU A 19 -0.02 -3.15 -19.67
C GLU A 19 -1.07 -3.88 -18.82
N ILE A 20 -1.29 -3.46 -17.57
CA ILE A 20 -2.34 -4.02 -16.70
C ILE A 20 -3.72 -3.77 -17.30
N LYS A 21 -3.97 -2.56 -17.83
CA LYS A 21 -5.24 -2.22 -18.50
C LYS A 21 -5.46 -3.07 -19.76
N ALA A 22 -4.41 -3.29 -20.55
CA ALA A 22 -4.50 -4.15 -21.72
C ALA A 22 -4.84 -5.61 -21.35
N CYS A 23 -4.32 -6.11 -20.23
CA CYS A 23 -4.69 -7.42 -19.70
C CYS A 23 -6.16 -7.46 -19.27
N GLU A 24 -6.63 -6.44 -18.54
CA GLU A 24 -8.04 -6.32 -18.14
C GLU A 24 -8.99 -6.29 -19.36
N GLU A 25 -8.65 -5.52 -20.39
CA GLU A 25 -9.41 -5.44 -21.65
C GLU A 25 -9.41 -6.77 -22.43
N ALA A 26 -8.40 -7.63 -22.21
CA ALA A 26 -8.32 -8.97 -22.77
C ALA A 26 -8.93 -10.06 -21.86
N GLU A 27 -9.66 -9.66 -20.80
CA GLU A 27 -10.26 -10.57 -19.81
C GLU A 27 -9.22 -11.43 -19.06
N ILE A 28 -7.99 -10.93 -18.92
CA ILE A 28 -6.90 -11.56 -18.20
C ILE A 28 -6.80 -10.96 -16.80
N THR A 29 -6.95 -11.79 -15.78
CA THR A 29 -6.80 -11.34 -14.39
C THR A 29 -5.32 -11.28 -14.02
N VAL A 30 -4.84 -10.11 -13.61
CA VAL A 30 -3.45 -9.91 -13.18
C VAL A 30 -3.37 -9.77 -11.66
N THR A 31 -2.54 -10.60 -11.03
CA THR A 31 -2.20 -10.51 -9.61
C THR A 31 -0.76 -10.07 -9.46
N LEU A 32 -0.54 -8.96 -8.75
CA LEU A 32 0.79 -8.43 -8.45
C LEU A 32 0.86 -7.86 -7.02
N PRO A 33 2.03 -7.89 -6.37
CA PRO A 33 2.21 -7.20 -5.10
C PRO A 33 2.03 -5.69 -5.28
N LYS A 34 1.46 -5.03 -4.26
CA LYS A 34 1.24 -3.57 -4.27
C LYS A 34 2.54 -2.84 -4.65
N PRO A 35 2.53 -1.99 -5.69
CA PRO A 35 3.71 -1.22 -6.09
C PRO A 35 4.11 -0.26 -4.97
N MET A 36 5.42 -0.10 -4.77
CA MET A 36 5.98 0.84 -3.79
C MET A 36 6.35 2.18 -4.45
N THR A 37 5.44 2.72 -5.26
CA THR A 37 5.64 3.93 -6.09
C THR A 37 5.40 5.23 -5.31
N LEU A 38 5.88 5.32 -4.07
CA LEU A 38 5.84 6.58 -3.34
C LEU A 38 7.22 7.23 -3.43
N GLY A 39 7.35 8.33 -4.19
CA GLY A 39 8.59 9.11 -4.27
C GLY A 39 9.16 9.50 -2.90
N ALA A 40 8.32 9.57 -1.87
CA ALA A 40 8.74 9.73 -0.49
C ALA A 40 9.65 8.61 0.01
N LYS A 41 9.38 7.34 -0.34
CA LYS A 41 10.23 6.21 0.04
C LYS A 41 11.56 6.24 -0.72
N ALA A 42 11.55 6.61 -2.00
CA ALA A 42 12.77 6.85 -2.77
C ALA A 42 13.63 7.98 -2.16
N ALA A 43 12.98 8.99 -1.56
CA ALA A 43 13.62 10.06 -0.79
C ALA A 43 14.00 9.66 0.67
N GLY A 44 13.94 8.37 1.02
CA GLY A 44 14.34 7.86 2.34
C GLY A 44 13.34 8.13 3.47
N ARG A 45 12.12 8.61 3.17
CA ARG A 45 11.08 8.81 4.18
C ARG A 45 10.39 7.49 4.54
N PHE A 46 10.00 7.36 5.80
CA PHE A 46 9.19 6.24 6.27
C PHE A 46 7.77 6.30 5.71
N GLY A 47 7.28 5.18 5.19
CA GLY A 47 5.89 5.01 4.79
C GLY A 47 5.07 4.36 5.91
N LYS A 48 3.75 4.28 5.70
CA LYS A 48 2.82 3.68 6.68
C LYS A 48 3.23 2.27 7.10
N GLN A 49 3.75 1.45 6.18
CA GLN A 49 4.17 0.09 6.47
C GLN A 49 5.35 -0.01 7.46
N ASP A 50 6.07 1.09 7.66
CA ASP A 50 7.23 1.13 8.55
C ASP A 50 6.80 1.47 10.00
N PHE A 51 5.54 1.84 10.23
CA PHE A 51 4.98 2.09 11.56
C PHE A 51 4.23 0.86 12.07
N PHE A 52 4.49 0.49 13.33
CA PHE A 52 3.90 -0.69 13.97
C PHE A 52 2.96 -0.28 15.09
N TYR A 53 1.73 -0.77 15.07
CA TYR A 53 0.80 -0.58 16.17
C TYR A 53 1.07 -1.61 17.28
N VAL A 54 1.23 -1.13 18.51
CA VAL A 54 1.44 -1.94 19.71
C VAL A 54 0.14 -1.93 20.51
N ALA A 55 -0.70 -2.94 20.29
CA ALA A 55 -2.03 -3.01 20.88
C ALA A 55 -2.04 -3.03 22.42
N ALA A 56 -1.00 -3.60 23.04
CA ALA A 56 -0.88 -3.64 24.50
C ALA A 56 -0.79 -2.24 25.14
N ASP A 57 -0.19 -1.29 24.42
CA ASP A 57 0.12 0.05 24.91
C ASP A 57 -0.77 1.11 24.24
N ASP A 58 -1.58 0.73 23.24
CA ASP A 58 -2.32 1.64 22.35
C ASP A 58 -1.43 2.75 21.72
N VAL A 59 -0.26 2.36 21.20
CA VAL A 59 0.70 3.28 20.58
C VAL A 59 1.14 2.82 19.21
N TYR A 60 1.51 3.77 18.35
CA TYR A 60 2.31 3.48 17.17
C TYR A 60 3.79 3.64 17.47
N ARG A 61 4.61 2.69 17.07
CA ARG A 61 6.08 2.78 17.09
C ARG A 61 6.60 3.07 15.70
N CYS A 62 7.43 4.10 15.55
CA CYS A 62 8.07 4.42 14.28
C CYS A 62 9.41 3.66 14.10
N PRO A 63 9.98 3.62 12.88
CA PRO A 63 11.27 2.97 12.62
C PRO A 63 12.45 3.54 13.42
N ALA A 64 12.38 4.81 13.82
CA ALA A 64 13.40 5.43 14.67
C ALA A 64 13.31 4.99 16.14
N GLY A 65 12.30 4.20 16.52
CA GLY A 65 12.10 3.70 17.87
C GLY A 65 11.18 4.54 18.74
N GLU A 66 10.74 5.71 18.26
CA GLU A 66 9.83 6.62 18.97
C GLU A 66 8.40 6.09 19.01
N ARG A 67 7.64 6.55 20.02
CA ARG A 67 6.24 6.18 20.26
C ARG A 67 5.31 7.37 20.04
N LEU A 68 4.23 7.13 19.32
CA LEU A 68 3.10 8.03 19.16
C LEU A 68 1.94 7.53 20.00
N THR A 69 1.68 8.20 21.11
CA THR A 69 0.54 7.98 22.00
C THR A 69 -0.71 8.69 21.51
N TYR A 70 -1.88 8.12 21.79
CA TYR A 70 -3.14 8.83 21.65
C TYR A 70 -3.24 9.95 22.72
N HIS A 71 -3.58 11.16 22.30
CA HIS A 71 -3.76 12.30 23.20
C HIS A 71 -5.21 12.77 23.28
N TYR A 72 -5.85 12.99 22.14
CA TYR A 72 -7.26 13.34 22.01
C TYR A 72 -7.67 13.22 20.55
N THR A 73 -8.98 13.29 20.30
CA THR A 73 -9.56 13.40 18.97
C THR A 73 -10.08 14.82 18.78
N ASN A 74 -9.68 15.49 17.70
CA ASN A 74 -10.23 16.79 17.30
C ASN A 74 -11.17 16.68 16.11
N VAL A 75 -12.07 17.67 16.03
CA VAL A 75 -12.94 17.89 14.89
C VAL A 75 -12.58 19.25 14.29
N GLU A 76 -12.12 19.25 13.05
CA GLU A 76 -11.90 20.47 12.25
C GLU A 76 -12.75 20.38 10.98
N ASP A 77 -13.49 21.45 10.66
CA ASP A 77 -14.42 21.50 9.52
C ASP A 77 -15.39 20.30 9.42
N GLY A 78 -15.85 19.80 10.57
CA GLY A 78 -16.76 18.65 10.66
C GLY A 78 -16.11 17.30 10.36
N LYS A 79 -14.79 17.23 10.25
CA LYS A 79 -14.04 15.99 10.06
C LYS A 79 -13.26 15.63 11.32
N THR A 80 -13.40 14.39 11.75
CA THR A 80 -12.50 13.79 12.72
C THR A 80 -11.13 13.62 12.07
N LEU A 81 -10.10 14.16 12.72
CA LEU A 81 -8.70 14.07 12.27
C LEU A 81 -7.97 12.89 12.94
#